data_AF-A0A9D1ATE3-F1
#
_entry.id   AF-A0A9D1ATE3-F1
#
_cell.length_a   1.000
_cell.length_b   1.000
_cell.length_c   1.000
_cell.angle_alpha   90.00
_cell.angle_beta   90.00
_cell.angle_gamma   90.00
#
_symmetry.space_group_name_H-M   'P 1'
#
loop_
_entity.id
_entity.type
_entity.pdbx_description
1 polymer ?
#
loop_
_entity_poly.entity_id
_entity_poly.type
_entity_poly.pdbx_seq_one_letter_code
_entity_poly.pdbx_strand_id
1 'polypeptide(L)'
;MTPEVALELLCDLGAPRHLVLHHELVLEAAGLLCSGLRGRFVDLDLDESLILAGAALHDAGKIRFPEELHEPGSRHEPAGRELLLDLGIPGSLAQICMDHARWRRPGIGLEALLVALADTLWKGRRSQELEGLIQRALHRRLGGDAWAIWLALDDLCEAIAAGGDRRLARSGAG
;
A
#
# COMPACT_ATOMS: atom_id res chain seq x y z
N MET A 1 -14.69 -5.25 1.61
CA MET A 1 -14.05 -5.66 2.88
C MET A 1 -13.49 -4.41 3.51
N THR A 2 -13.71 -4.19 4.81
CA THR A 2 -13.12 -3.03 5.52
C THR A 2 -11.69 -3.37 5.96
N PRO A 3 -10.81 -2.37 6.19
CA PRO A 3 -9.46 -2.65 6.65
C PRO A 3 -9.40 -3.34 8.03
N GLU A 4 -10.39 -3.14 8.90
CA GLU A 4 -10.47 -3.82 10.20
C GLU A 4 -10.68 -5.32 10.02
N VAL A 5 -11.64 -5.71 9.15
CA VAL A 5 -11.89 -7.12 8.81
C VAL A 5 -10.66 -7.74 8.13
N ALA A 6 -9.94 -6.96 7.33
CA ALA A 6 -8.72 -7.41 6.67
C ALA A 6 -7.58 -7.68 7.66
N LEU A 7 -7.38 -6.82 8.66
CA LEU A 7 -6.40 -7.03 9.74
C LEU A 7 -6.79 -8.20 10.65
N GLU A 8 -8.08 -8.33 10.98
CA GLU A 8 -8.59 -9.46 11.76
C GLU A 8 -8.35 -10.79 11.02
N LEU A 9 -8.57 -10.82 9.70
CA LEU A 9 -8.25 -11.97 8.88
C LEU A 9 -6.77 -12.38 8.99
N LEU A 10 -5.82 -11.44 9.03
CA LEU A 10 -4.41 -11.79 9.24
C LEU A 10 -4.17 -12.47 10.59
N CYS A 11 -4.81 -11.97 11.65
CA CYS A 11 -4.75 -12.58 12.97
C CYS A 11 -5.31 -14.01 12.96
N ASP A 12 -6.47 -14.20 12.33
CA ASP A 12 -7.13 -15.51 12.21
C ASP A 12 -6.29 -16.51 11.41
N LEU A 13 -5.54 -16.04 10.41
CA LEU A 13 -4.61 -16.83 9.62
C LEU A 13 -3.28 -17.11 10.35
N GLY A 14 -3.12 -16.63 11.58
CA GLY A 14 -1.93 -16.88 12.39
C GLY A 14 -0.73 -15.99 12.05
N ALA A 15 -0.96 -14.80 11.48
CA ALA A 15 0.11 -13.84 11.25
C ALA A 15 0.82 -13.48 12.57
N PRO A 16 2.16 -13.45 12.59
CA PRO A 16 2.87 -13.02 13.78
C PRO A 16 2.59 -11.54 14.08
N ARG A 17 2.58 -11.18 15.37
CA ARG A 17 2.27 -9.82 15.86
C ARG A 17 3.00 -8.70 15.09
N HIS A 18 4.27 -8.91 14.77
CA HIS A 18 5.07 -7.89 14.08
C HIS A 18 4.66 -7.71 12.61
N LEU A 19 4.15 -8.74 11.94
CA LEU A 19 3.58 -8.63 10.60
C LEU A 19 2.28 -7.83 10.65
N VAL A 20 1.38 -8.17 11.59
CA VAL A 20 0.13 -7.40 11.78
C VAL A 20 0.43 -5.92 12.05
N LEU A 21 1.38 -5.64 12.95
CA LEU A 21 1.81 -4.28 13.26
C LEU A 21 2.37 -3.55 12.03
N HIS A 22 3.14 -4.23 11.18
CA HIS A 22 3.58 -3.65 9.92
C HIS A 22 2.39 -3.25 9.03
N HIS A 23 1.40 -4.13 8.87
CA HIS A 23 0.19 -3.82 8.11
C HIS A 23 -0.60 -2.65 8.70
N GLU A 24 -0.71 -2.53 10.03
CA GLU A 24 -1.32 -1.37 10.70
C GLU A 24 -0.60 -0.05 10.34
N LEU A 25 0.74 -0.06 10.33
CA LEU A 25 1.54 1.12 10.01
C LEU A 25 1.46 1.53 8.53
N VAL A 26 1.43 0.54 7.62
CA VAL A 26 1.21 0.78 6.19
C VAL A 26 -0.21 1.28 5.94
N LEU A 27 -1.21 0.71 6.61
CA LEU A 27 -2.60 1.14 6.54
C LEU A 27 -2.76 2.60 7.00
N GLU A 28 -2.07 3.03 8.07
CA GLU A 28 -2.06 4.44 8.48
C GLU A 28 -1.54 5.35 7.36
N ALA A 29 -0.43 4.99 6.71
CA ALA A 29 0.11 5.75 5.58
C ALA A 29 -0.84 5.75 4.37
N ALA A 30 -1.51 4.63 4.09
CA ALA A 30 -2.51 4.51 3.03
C ALA A 30 -3.74 5.41 3.29
N GLY A 31 -4.20 5.49 4.54
CA GLY A 31 -5.28 6.39 4.94
C GLY A 31 -4.90 7.88 4.76
N LEU A 32 -3.67 8.25 5.12
CA LEU A 32 -3.15 9.60 4.88
C LEU A 32 -3.06 9.92 3.39
N LEU A 33 -2.63 8.96 2.56
CA LEU A 33 -2.61 9.12 1.10
C LEU A 33 -4.01 9.32 0.54
N CYS A 34 -4.98 8.47 0.89
CA CYS A 34 -6.36 8.56 0.38
C CYS A 34 -7.00 9.90 0.76
N SER A 35 -6.95 10.26 2.04
CA SER A 35 -7.48 11.53 2.54
C SER A 35 -6.77 12.74 1.89
N GLY A 36 -5.44 12.69 1.80
CA GLY A 36 -4.64 13.76 1.23
C GLY A 36 -4.89 13.99 -0.27
N LEU A 37 -5.07 12.92 -1.05
CA LEU A 37 -5.39 13.00 -2.47
C LEU A 37 -6.81 13.52 -2.69
N ARG A 38 -7.81 13.00 -1.96
CA ARG A 38 -9.20 13.48 -2.06
C ARG A 38 -9.35 14.94 -1.68
N GLY A 39 -8.61 15.40 -0.66
CA GLY A 39 -8.61 16.80 -0.25
C GLY A 39 -8.01 17.76 -1.28
N ARG A 40 -7.13 17.26 -2.17
CA ARG A 40 -6.46 18.04 -3.23
C ARG A 40 -7.15 17.92 -4.59
N PHE A 41 -7.77 16.77 -4.86
CA PHE A 41 -8.37 16.42 -6.14
C PHE A 41 -9.82 15.96 -5.93
N VAL A 42 -10.76 16.91 -5.95
CA VAL A 42 -12.19 16.65 -5.70
C VAL A 42 -12.79 15.66 -6.69
N ASP A 43 -12.37 15.71 -7.95
CA ASP A 43 -12.88 14.83 -9.02
C ASP A 43 -12.14 13.49 -9.13
N LEU A 44 -11.24 13.19 -8.18
CA LEU A 44 -10.50 11.94 -8.17
C LEU A 44 -11.36 10.79 -7.64
N ASP A 45 -11.79 9.93 -8.55
CA ASP A 45 -12.39 8.64 -8.20
C ASP A 45 -11.31 7.63 -7.81
N LEU A 46 -11.29 7.25 -6.53
CA LEU A 46 -10.43 6.22 -5.95
C LEU A 46 -11.29 5.12 -5.34
N ASP A 47 -10.95 3.87 -5.64
CA ASP A 47 -11.42 2.75 -4.84
C ASP A 47 -10.63 2.68 -3.52
N GLU A 48 -11.04 3.54 -2.59
CA GLU A 48 -10.44 3.63 -1.25
C GLU A 48 -10.57 2.32 -0.46
N SER A 49 -11.65 1.57 -0.70
CA SER A 49 -11.81 0.25 -0.07
C SER A 49 -10.74 -0.73 -0.55
N LEU A 50 -10.42 -0.75 -1.85
CA LEU A 50 -9.35 -1.56 -2.41
C LEU A 50 -7.97 -1.13 -1.90
N ILE A 51 -7.71 0.17 -1.79
CA ILE A 51 -6.42 0.68 -1.29
C ILE A 51 -6.21 0.31 0.18
N LEU A 52 -7.20 0.56 1.04
CA LEU A 52 -7.08 0.33 2.48
C LEU A 52 -7.05 -1.16 2.81
N ALA A 53 -7.95 -1.97 2.23
CA ALA A 53 -7.90 -3.42 2.40
C ALA A 53 -6.64 -4.01 1.76
N GLY A 54 -6.18 -3.46 0.63
CA GLY A 54 -4.93 -3.85 -0.02
C GLY A 54 -3.72 -3.61 0.87
N ALA A 55 -3.59 -2.44 1.48
CA ALA A 55 -2.55 -2.15 2.47
C ALA A 55 -2.58 -3.14 3.65
N ALA A 56 -3.78 -3.45 4.15
CA ALA A 56 -3.97 -4.40 5.24
C ALA A 56 -3.64 -5.86 4.88
N LEU A 57 -3.53 -6.23 3.60
CA LEU A 57 -3.32 -7.63 3.16
C LEU A 57 -2.14 -7.85 2.20
N HIS A 58 -1.46 -6.80 1.74
CA HIS A 58 -0.49 -6.89 0.64
C HIS A 58 0.58 -7.98 0.86
N ASP A 59 1.09 -8.09 2.08
CA ASP A 59 2.08 -9.07 2.52
C ASP A 59 1.52 -10.33 3.22
N ALA A 60 0.23 -10.66 3.06
CA ALA A 60 -0.40 -11.83 3.69
C ALA A 60 0.35 -13.15 3.40
N GLY A 61 1.04 -13.27 2.27
CA GLY A 61 1.84 -14.46 1.95
C GLY A 61 3.03 -14.69 2.87
N LYS A 62 3.46 -13.70 3.65
CA LYS A 62 4.53 -13.87 4.67
C LYS A 62 4.09 -14.78 5.82
N ILE A 63 2.78 -15.07 5.95
CA ILE A 63 2.28 -16.15 6.81
C ILE A 63 2.79 -17.52 6.33
N ARG A 64 2.86 -17.74 5.01
CA ARG A 64 3.36 -19.00 4.40
C ARG A 64 4.88 -19.02 4.22
N PHE A 65 5.53 -17.86 4.18
CA PHE A 65 6.98 -17.70 4.04
C PHE A 65 7.54 -16.75 5.10
N PRO A 66 7.55 -17.18 6.38
CA PRO A 66 7.96 -16.33 7.49
C PRO A 66 9.44 -15.92 7.43
N GLU A 67 10.29 -16.65 6.70
CA GLU A 67 11.69 -16.28 6.52
C GLU A 67 11.84 -14.91 5.82
N GLU A 68 10.90 -14.58 4.92
CA GLU A 68 10.87 -13.31 4.17
C GLU A 68 10.41 -12.10 5.03
N LEU A 69 10.16 -12.30 6.33
CA LEU A 69 9.98 -11.21 7.30
C LEU A 69 11.32 -10.56 7.68
N HIS A 70 12.42 -11.29 7.56
CA HIS A 70 13.75 -10.85 7.96
C HIS A 70 14.76 -10.90 6.81
N GLU A 71 14.55 -11.79 5.85
CA GLU A 71 15.39 -11.97 4.68
C GLU A 71 14.73 -11.38 3.42
N PRO A 72 15.51 -10.93 2.42
CA PRO A 72 14.96 -10.61 1.11
C PRO A 72 14.26 -11.81 0.49
N GLY A 73 13.13 -11.58 -0.17
CA GLY A 73 12.39 -12.62 -0.87
C GLY A 73 11.17 -12.07 -1.62
N SER A 74 10.55 -12.92 -2.43
CA SER A 74 9.39 -12.58 -3.27
C SER A 74 8.40 -13.74 -3.40
N ARG A 75 8.56 -14.81 -2.62
CA ARG A 75 7.66 -15.96 -2.64
C ARG A 75 6.34 -15.63 -1.94
N HIS A 76 6.35 -14.71 -0.98
CA HIS A 76 5.13 -14.22 -0.33
C HIS A 76 4.15 -13.57 -1.31
N GLU A 77 4.62 -12.93 -2.38
CA GLU A 77 3.73 -12.24 -3.34
C GLU A 77 2.72 -13.22 -4.01
N PRO A 78 3.15 -14.28 -4.74
CA PRO A 78 2.22 -15.23 -5.34
C PRO A 78 1.46 -16.07 -4.32
N ALA A 79 2.08 -16.41 -3.19
CA ALA A 79 1.42 -17.20 -2.15
C ALA A 79 0.35 -16.41 -1.39
N GLY A 80 0.55 -15.10 -1.17
CA GLY A 80 -0.45 -14.22 -0.60
C GLY A 80 -1.65 -14.09 -1.52
N ARG A 81 -1.42 -13.89 -2.82
CA ARG A 81 -2.50 -13.88 -3.81
C ARG A 81 -3.29 -15.18 -3.82
N GLU A 82 -2.60 -16.33 -3.87
CA GLU A 82 -3.26 -17.65 -3.86
C GLU A 82 -4.05 -17.86 -2.56
N LEU A 83 -3.45 -17.58 -1.40
CA LEU A 83 -4.11 -17.66 -0.10
C LEU A 83 -5.42 -16.88 -0.04
N LEU A 84 -5.40 -15.61 -0.49
CA LEU A 84 -6.59 -14.77 -0.48
C LEU A 84 -7.66 -15.28 -1.45
N LEU A 85 -7.27 -15.78 -2.63
CA LEU A 85 -8.21 -16.40 -3.57
C LEU A 85 -8.88 -17.66 -3.00
N ASP A 86 -8.11 -18.53 -2.34
CA ASP A 86 -8.62 -19.74 -1.69
C ASP A 86 -9.66 -19.42 -0.60
N LEU A 87 -9.52 -18.27 0.05
CA LEU A 87 -10.45 -17.74 1.06
C LEU A 87 -11.67 -17.02 0.47
N GLY A 88 -11.78 -16.97 -0.87
CA GLY A 88 -12.89 -16.31 -1.56
C GLY A 88 -12.79 -14.78 -1.60
N ILE A 89 -11.61 -14.21 -1.31
CA ILE A 89 -11.39 -12.76 -1.41
C ILE A 89 -11.41 -12.34 -2.88
N PRO A 90 -12.03 -11.18 -3.24
CA PRO A 90 -12.10 -10.73 -4.62
C PRO A 90 -10.73 -10.66 -5.29
N GLY A 91 -10.67 -11.13 -6.54
CA GLY A 91 -9.41 -11.22 -7.28
C GLY A 91 -8.67 -9.89 -7.45
N SER A 92 -9.38 -8.76 -7.52
CA SER A 92 -8.77 -7.43 -7.54
C SER A 92 -7.98 -7.12 -6.27
N LEU A 93 -8.52 -7.49 -5.10
CA LEU A 93 -7.85 -7.32 -3.82
C LEU A 93 -6.71 -8.32 -3.63
N ALA A 94 -6.93 -9.60 -3.96
CA ALA A 94 -5.87 -10.61 -3.91
C ALA A 94 -4.68 -10.29 -4.83
N GLN A 95 -4.94 -9.64 -5.98
CA GLN A 95 -3.90 -9.24 -6.92
C GLN A 95 -2.96 -8.16 -6.36
N ILE A 96 -3.38 -7.37 -5.37
CA ILE A 96 -2.54 -6.37 -4.70
C ILE A 96 -1.26 -7.02 -4.12
N CYS A 97 -1.33 -8.25 -3.61
CA CYS A 97 -0.14 -8.99 -3.12
C CYS A 97 0.98 -9.10 -4.17
N MET A 98 0.62 -9.13 -5.45
CA MET A 98 1.58 -9.17 -6.55
C MET A 98 1.93 -7.78 -7.07
N ASP A 99 0.91 -6.95 -7.27
CA ASP A 99 1.07 -5.69 -7.99
C ASP A 99 1.79 -4.63 -7.16
N HIS A 100 1.61 -4.65 -5.83
CA HIS A 100 2.29 -3.70 -4.94
C HIS A 100 3.81 -3.92 -4.92
N ALA A 101 4.31 -5.14 -5.13
CA ALA A 101 5.74 -5.45 -5.15
C ALA A 101 6.31 -5.31 -6.57
N ARG A 102 5.46 -5.48 -7.59
CA ARG A 102 5.84 -5.47 -9.02
C ARG A 102 5.38 -4.21 -9.75
N TRP A 103 5.31 -3.09 -9.03
CA TRP A 103 4.82 -1.80 -9.53
C TRP A 103 5.59 -1.26 -10.74
N ARG A 104 6.80 -1.74 -11.02
CA ARG A 104 7.58 -1.42 -12.24
C ARG A 104 7.06 -2.07 -13.51
N ARG A 105 6.17 -3.06 -13.40
CA ARG A 105 5.54 -3.68 -14.57
C ARG A 105 4.59 -2.71 -15.27
N PRO A 106 4.43 -2.83 -16.60
CA PRO A 106 3.38 -2.08 -17.29
C PRO A 106 1.99 -2.54 -16.84
N GLY A 107 1.03 -1.61 -16.86
CA GLY A 107 -0.39 -1.92 -16.63
C GLY A 107 -0.83 -1.95 -15.16
N ILE A 108 0.04 -1.61 -14.21
CA ILE A 108 -0.33 -1.54 -12.79
C ILE A 108 -1.28 -0.36 -12.56
N GLY A 109 -2.41 -0.65 -11.91
CA GLY A 109 -3.46 0.34 -11.59
C GLY A 109 -3.03 1.33 -10.51
N LEU A 110 -3.66 2.51 -10.47
CA LEU A 110 -3.34 3.56 -9.50
C LEU A 110 -3.48 3.05 -8.05
N GLU A 111 -4.51 2.28 -7.76
CA GLU A 111 -4.80 1.76 -6.42
C GLU A 111 -3.65 0.87 -5.93
N ALA A 112 -3.13 -0.03 -6.77
CA ALA A 112 -1.98 -0.86 -6.43
C ALA A 112 -0.69 -0.04 -6.27
N LEU A 113 -0.49 0.99 -7.11
CA LEU A 113 0.63 1.92 -6.94
C LEU A 113 0.54 2.69 -5.62
N LEU A 114 -0.66 3.07 -5.18
CA LEU A 114 -0.88 3.76 -3.91
C LEU A 114 -0.60 2.83 -2.71
N VAL A 115 -0.92 1.53 -2.81
CA VAL A 115 -0.51 0.55 -1.80
C VAL A 115 1.02 0.42 -1.74
N ALA A 116 1.69 0.31 -2.89
CA ALA A 116 3.16 0.28 -2.96
C ALA A 116 3.79 1.57 -2.38
N LEU A 117 3.15 2.72 -2.60
CA LEU A 117 3.62 4.00 -2.09
C LEU A 117 3.41 4.08 -0.58
N ALA A 118 2.29 3.59 -0.05
CA ALA A 118 2.07 3.49 1.39
C ALA A 118 3.14 2.62 2.07
N ASP A 119 3.48 1.47 1.48
CA ASP A 119 4.56 0.59 1.98
C ASP A 119 5.97 1.25 1.86
N THR A 120 6.13 2.20 0.94
CA THR A 120 7.35 3.00 0.88
C THR A 120 7.37 4.06 1.98
N LEU A 121 6.29 4.83 2.12
CA LEU A 121 6.22 6.03 2.98
C LEU A 121 6.08 5.72 4.47
N TRP A 122 5.60 4.54 4.87
CA TRP A 122 5.32 4.27 6.29
C TRP A 122 6.55 4.44 7.18
N LYS A 123 7.74 4.15 6.66
CA LYS A 123 9.04 4.28 7.34
C LYS A 123 9.83 5.54 6.95
N GLY A 124 9.16 6.55 6.38
CA GLY A 124 9.78 7.83 6.02
C GLY A 124 10.64 7.80 4.75
N ARG A 125 10.57 6.71 3.99
CA ARG A 125 11.28 6.59 2.70
C ARG A 125 10.44 7.18 1.59
N ARG A 126 11.09 7.70 0.55
CA ARG A 126 10.46 8.20 -0.67
C ARG A 126 11.00 7.48 -1.90
N SER A 127 10.22 7.47 -2.98
CA SER A 127 10.58 6.81 -4.24
C SER A 127 10.11 7.67 -5.41
N GLN A 128 11.01 8.49 -5.95
CA GLN A 128 10.72 9.38 -7.07
C GLN A 128 10.18 8.63 -8.30
N GLU A 129 10.64 7.39 -8.53
CA GLU A 129 10.17 6.56 -9.65
C GLU A 129 8.70 6.16 -9.46
N LEU A 130 8.33 5.71 -8.26
CA LEU A 130 6.97 5.31 -7.92
C LEU A 130 6.03 6.52 -7.88
N GLU A 131 6.47 7.61 -7.26
CA GLU A 131 5.75 8.88 -7.24
C GLU A 131 5.50 9.40 -8.67
N GLY A 132 6.48 9.29 -9.57
CA GLY A 132 6.32 9.64 -10.98
C GLY A 132 5.33 8.74 -11.73
N LEU A 133 5.23 7.45 -11.40
CA LEU A 133 4.20 6.56 -11.96
C LEU A 133 2.80 6.99 -11.51
N ILE A 134 2.66 7.35 -10.23
CA ILE A 134 1.40 7.82 -9.64
C ILE A 134 1.00 9.17 -10.23
N GLN A 135 1.92 10.12 -10.36
CA GLN A 135 1.68 11.40 -11.03
C GLN A 135 1.13 11.20 -12.45
N ARG A 136 1.73 10.30 -13.24
CA ARG A 136 1.24 9.98 -14.59
C ARG A 136 -0.14 9.33 -14.56
N ALA A 137 -0.40 8.45 -13.59
CA ALA A 137 -1.72 7.82 -13.44
C ALA A 137 -2.80 8.83 -13.04
N LEU A 138 -2.50 9.75 -12.11
CA LEU A 138 -3.38 10.84 -11.71
C LEU A 138 -3.67 11.79 -12.88
N HIS A 139 -2.64 12.22 -13.61
CA HIS A 139 -2.81 13.07 -14.79
C HIS A 139 -3.67 12.39 -15.86
N ARG A 140 -3.58 11.07 -16.06
CA ARG A 140 -4.48 10.35 -16.98
C ARG A 140 -5.93 10.32 -16.52
N ARG A 141 -6.20 10.30 -15.20
CA ARG A 141 -7.57 10.28 -14.65
C ARG A 141 -8.20 11.66 -14.60
N LEU A 142 -7.43 12.66 -14.17
CA LEU A 142 -7.92 14.02 -13.90
C LEU A 142 -7.72 14.97 -15.08
N GLY A 143 -6.76 14.69 -15.97
CA GLY A 143 -6.23 15.69 -16.88
C GLY A 143 -5.52 16.81 -16.13
N GLY A 144 -5.59 18.03 -16.67
CA GLY A 144 -5.14 19.25 -15.99
C GLY A 144 -3.63 19.51 -16.04
N ASP A 145 -3.17 20.41 -15.18
CA ASP A 145 -1.77 20.81 -15.12
C ASP A 145 -0.92 19.76 -14.40
N ALA A 146 0.00 19.13 -15.14
CA ALA A 146 0.93 18.15 -14.62
C ALA A 146 1.84 18.70 -13.51
N TRP A 147 2.12 20.01 -13.51
CA TRP A 147 2.90 20.68 -12.47
C TRP A 147 2.11 20.77 -11.16
N ALA A 148 0.84 21.20 -11.22
CA ALA A 148 -0.04 21.25 -10.07
C ALA A 148 -0.23 19.86 -9.43
N ILE A 149 -0.41 18.80 -10.25
CA ILE A 149 -0.51 17.42 -9.75
C ILE A 149 0.79 16.99 -9.08
N TRP A 150 1.93 17.29 -9.70
CA TRP A 150 3.24 16.95 -9.15
C TRP A 150 3.45 17.62 -7.78
N LEU A 151 3.24 18.93 -7.68
CA LEU A 151 3.44 19.69 -6.45
C LEU A 151 2.54 19.17 -5.33
N ALA A 152 1.27 18.94 -5.63
CA ALA A 152 0.32 18.37 -4.68
C ALA A 152 0.73 16.98 -4.17
N LEU A 153 1.27 16.13 -5.05
CA LEU A 153 1.76 14.80 -4.69
C LEU A 153 3.07 14.87 -3.89
N ASP A 154 4.01 15.73 -4.30
CA ASP A 154 5.29 15.95 -3.62
C ASP A 154 5.08 16.40 -2.16
N ASP A 155 4.26 17.44 -1.97
CA ASP A 155 3.91 17.97 -0.65
C ASP A 155 3.25 16.90 0.24
N LEU A 156 2.39 16.06 -0.35
CA LEU A 156 1.71 14.99 0.37
C LEU A 156 2.69 13.88 0.77
N CYS A 157 3.54 13.43 -0.16
CA CYS A 157 4.57 12.42 0.11
C CYS A 157 5.54 12.90 1.19
N GLU A 158 5.98 14.16 1.12
CA GLU A 158 6.85 14.76 2.13
C GLU A 158 6.18 14.78 3.51
N ALA A 159 4.93 15.27 3.59
CA ALA A 159 4.19 15.33 4.85
C ALA A 159 3.99 13.94 5.48
N ILE A 160 3.70 12.93 4.67
CA ILE A 160 3.55 11.55 5.17
C ILE A 160 4.92 11.01 5.58
N ALA A 161 5.96 11.16 4.77
CA ALA A 161 7.31 10.67 5.05
C ALA A 161 7.89 11.28 6.34
N ALA A 162 7.61 12.56 6.63
CA ALA A 162 8.01 13.22 7.88
C ALA A 162 7.43 12.56 9.14
N GLY A 163 6.29 11.85 9.02
CA GLY A 163 5.73 11.03 10.10
C GLY A 163 6.35 9.63 10.24
N GLY A 164 7.28 9.28 9.34
CA GLY A 164 7.86 7.95 9.21
C GLY A 164 8.61 7.47 10.45
N ASP A 165 9.45 8.32 11.04
CA ASP A 165 10.22 7.97 12.24
C ASP A 165 9.31 7.59 13.42
N ARG A 166 8.17 8.28 13.56
CA ARG A 166 7.18 7.97 14.59
C ARG A 166 6.54 6.60 14.37
N ARG A 167 6.19 6.27 13.12
CA ARG A 167 5.65 4.95 12.76
C ARG A 167 6.69 3.86 12.96
N LEU A 168 7.93 4.10 12.52
CA LEU A 168 9.05 3.17 12.68
C LEU A 168 9.35 2.88 14.15
N ALA A 169 9.36 3.90 15.02
CA ALA A 169 9.54 3.70 16.46
C ALA A 169 8.47 2.80 17.09
N ARG A 170 7.22 2.84 16.59
CA ARG A 170 6.15 1.92 17.05
C ARG A 170 6.33 0.50 16.53
N SER A 171 7.03 0.29 15.42
CA SER A 171 7.23 -1.04 14.80
C SER A 171 8.12 -1.99 15.62
N GLY A 172 8.83 -1.46 16.62
CA GLY A 172 9.83 -2.23 17.39
C GLY A 172 11.19 -2.34 16.71
N ALA A 173 11.35 -1.77 15.51
CA ALA A 173 12.65 -1.54 14.88
C ALA A 173 13.28 -0.26 15.46
N GLY A 174 14.04 -0.43 16.54
CA GLY A 174 15.00 0.54 17.07
C GLY A 174 16.40 -0.06 17.04
#